data_AF-A0A354WC13-F1
#
_entry.id   AF-A0A354WC13-F1
#
_cell.length_a   1.000
_cell.length_b   1.000
_cell.length_c   1.000
_cell.angle_alpha   90.00
_cell.angle_beta   90.00
_cell.angle_gamma   90.00
#
_symmetry.space_group_name_H-M   'P 1'
#
loop_
_entity.id
_entity.type
_entity.pdbx_description
1 polymer ?
#
loop_
_entity_poly.entity_id
_entity_poly.type
_entity_poly.pdbx_seq_one_letter_code
_entity_poly.pdbx_strand_id
1 'polypeptide(L)'
;SLHDRVHSFGEQNREEIWQVRAIWLKSERYKLIGKSDLIESESGEFYPVEYKRGRKGEWDNDEMQVVAQALCLEEMTGKIVTKGYIYYAQSHQRQPVEISPILRQQAINIIDRVFNL
;
A
#
# COMPACT_ATOMS: atom_id res chain seq x y z
N SER A 1 10.82 -3.09 13.29
CA SER A 1 9.49 -3.07 12.62
C SER A 1 9.36 -1.82 11.75
N LEU A 2 8.40 -1.74 10.81
CA LEU A 2 8.04 -0.46 10.16
C LEU A 2 7.78 0.61 11.22
N HIS A 3 7.11 0.24 12.32
CA HIS A 3 6.89 1.07 13.50
C HIS A 3 8.19 1.72 14.02
N ASP A 4 9.22 0.93 14.30
CA ASP A 4 10.49 1.45 14.84
C ASP A 4 11.23 2.34 13.84
N ARG A 5 11.05 2.10 12.54
CA ARG A 5 11.63 2.92 11.47
C ARG A 5 10.86 4.23 11.26
N VAL A 6 9.56 4.25 11.56
CA VAL A 6 8.71 5.45 11.54
C VAL A 6 8.95 6.33 12.78
N HIS A 7 9.31 5.75 13.93
CA HIS A 7 9.65 6.56 15.12
C HIS A 7 10.94 7.38 14.97
N SER A 8 11.87 6.98 14.10
CA SER A 8 13.08 7.76 13.81
C SER A 8 12.84 9.03 12.99
N PHE A 9 11.60 9.30 12.58
CA PHE A 9 11.23 10.36 11.64
C PHE A 9 10.72 11.66 12.29
N GLY A 10 10.66 11.72 13.61
CA GLY A 10 10.30 12.94 14.34
C GLY A 10 11.46 13.92 14.36
N GLU A 11 11.45 14.91 13.45
CA GLU A 11 11.89 16.32 13.62
C GLU A 11 12.71 16.93 12.48
N GLN A 12 13.21 16.17 11.49
CA GLN A 12 13.96 16.77 10.38
C GLN A 12 13.70 16.02 9.08
N ASN A 13 12.91 16.62 8.18
CA ASN A 13 13.16 16.67 6.72
C ASN A 13 11.95 17.29 6.00
N ARG A 14 12.14 18.51 5.51
CA ARG A 14 11.29 19.12 4.48
C ARG A 14 11.82 18.65 3.12
N GLU A 15 10.93 18.17 2.26
CA GLU A 15 11.10 17.93 0.80
C GLU A 15 11.82 16.66 0.30
N GLU A 16 12.05 15.62 1.10
CA GLU A 16 12.54 14.34 0.57
C GLU A 16 11.46 13.24 0.63
N ILE A 17 11.17 12.61 -0.52
CA ILE A 17 10.32 11.42 -0.59
C ILE A 17 11.13 10.26 -0.02
N TRP A 18 10.74 9.81 1.17
CA TRP A 18 11.32 8.63 1.78
C TRP A 18 10.82 7.36 1.10
N GLN A 19 11.67 6.33 1.00
CA GLN A 19 11.33 5.07 0.35
C GLN A 19 11.82 3.88 1.16
N VAL A 20 10.98 2.84 1.25
CA VAL A 20 11.38 1.52 1.75
C VAL A 20 10.91 0.44 0.80
N ARG A 21 11.82 -0.49 0.46
CA ARG A 21 11.54 -1.58 -0.48
C ARG A 21 11.38 -2.92 0.25
N ALA A 22 10.66 -3.83 -0.38
CA ALA A 22 10.57 -5.23 0.02
C ALA A 22 10.17 -5.44 1.50
N ILE A 23 9.20 -4.65 1.97
CA ILE A 23 8.80 -4.63 3.38
C ILE A 23 7.61 -5.54 3.64
N TRP A 24 7.63 -6.24 4.78
CA TRP A 24 6.48 -6.99 5.25
C TRP A 24 5.46 -6.06 5.90
N LEU A 25 4.22 -6.20 5.45
CA LEU A 25 3.04 -5.56 6.01
C LEU A 25 2.17 -6.62 6.69
N LYS A 26 1.60 -6.25 7.83
CA LYS A 26 0.71 -7.12 8.60
C LYS A 26 -0.46 -6.31 9.13
N SER A 27 -1.64 -6.90 9.05
CA SER A 27 -2.87 -6.42 9.68
C SER A 27 -3.47 -7.58 10.48
N GLU A 28 -3.67 -7.40 11.78
CA GLU A 28 -4.40 -8.37 12.58
C GLU A 28 -5.90 -8.22 12.36
N ARG A 29 -6.38 -6.97 12.24
CA ARG A 29 -7.80 -6.68 11.98
C ARG A 29 -8.32 -7.36 10.73
N TYR A 30 -7.59 -7.28 9.63
CA TYR A 30 -7.95 -7.85 8.33
C TYR A 30 -7.29 -9.21 8.09
N LYS A 31 -6.56 -9.75 9.08
CA LYS A 31 -5.82 -11.03 9.01
C LYS A 31 -4.86 -11.12 7.82
N LEU A 32 -4.34 -10.00 7.35
CA LEU A 32 -3.44 -9.95 6.21
C LEU A 32 -1.98 -10.03 6.66
N ILE A 33 -1.20 -10.78 5.90
CA ILE A 33 0.26 -10.67 5.86
C ILE A 33 0.71 -10.70 4.40
N GLY A 34 1.56 -9.76 4.03
CA GLY A 34 2.03 -9.63 2.65
C GLY A 34 3.33 -8.85 2.57
N LYS A 35 4.05 -9.05 1.48
CA LYS A 35 5.24 -8.26 1.16
C LYS A 35 4.84 -7.17 0.18
N SER A 36 5.15 -5.91 0.49
CA SER A 36 5.02 -4.79 -0.44
C SER A 36 6.36 -4.52 -1.13
N ASP A 37 6.31 -4.21 -2.41
CA ASP A 37 7.49 -3.91 -3.22
C ASP A 37 8.16 -2.61 -2.81
N LEU A 38 7.37 -1.56 -2.62
CA LEU A 38 7.83 -0.22 -2.27
C LEU A 38 6.74 0.53 -1.51
N ILE A 39 7.12 1.14 -0.39
CA ILE A 39 6.33 2.17 0.28
C ILE A 39 7.09 3.48 0.18
N GLU A 40 6.42 4.52 -0.29
CA GLU A 40 6.91 5.89 -0.25
C GLU A 40 6.27 6.65 0.92
N SER A 41 6.96 7.66 1.44
CA SER A 41 6.38 8.62 2.37
C SER A 41 6.82 10.03 2.04
N GLU A 42 5.86 10.94 2.02
CA GLU A 42 6.08 12.36 1.80
C GLU A 42 5.22 13.15 2.77
N SER A 43 5.81 14.13 3.47
CA SER A 43 5.10 14.98 4.43
C SER A 43 4.28 14.21 5.48
N GLY A 44 4.72 13.01 5.83
CA GLY A 44 4.05 12.14 6.80
C GLY A 44 2.88 11.31 6.26
N GLU A 45 2.54 11.42 4.97
CA GLU A 45 1.62 10.49 4.29
C GLU A 45 2.39 9.26 3.79
N PHE A 46 1.68 8.14 3.59
CA PHE A 46 2.26 6.91 3.05
C PHE A 46 1.60 6.53 1.73
N TYR A 47 2.40 6.03 0.79
CA TYR A 47 1.93 5.61 -0.52
C TYR A 47 2.47 4.21 -0.86
N PRO A 48 1.62 3.17 -0.86
CA PRO A 48 2.01 1.88 -1.40
C PRO A 48 2.21 1.97 -2.92
N VAL A 49 3.29 1.33 -3.41
CA VAL A 49 3.64 1.26 -4.82
C VAL A 49 3.87 -0.19 -5.23
N GLU A 50 2.91 -0.74 -5.96
CA GLU A 50 2.93 -2.12 -6.46
C GLU A 50 3.64 -2.19 -7.82
N TYR A 51 4.66 -3.03 -7.98
CA TYR A 51 5.39 -3.15 -9.24
C TYR A 51 4.79 -4.27 -10.11
N LYS A 52 4.47 -3.95 -11.36
CA LYS A 52 3.98 -4.94 -12.33
C LYS A 52 5.01 -5.18 -13.43
N ARG A 53 5.35 -6.45 -13.62
CA ARG A 53 6.22 -6.93 -14.72
C ARG A 53 5.44 -7.15 -16.04
N GLY A 54 4.12 -7.35 -15.98
CA GLY A 54 3.23 -7.54 -17.13
C GLY A 54 2.67 -6.24 -17.72
N ARG A 55 1.83 -6.35 -18.76
CA ARG A 55 1.18 -5.18 -19.40
C ARG A 55 -0.12 -4.81 -18.66
N LYS A 56 -0.54 -3.55 -18.79
CA LYS A 56 -1.83 -3.04 -18.27
C LYS A 56 -2.98 -3.91 -18.77
N GLY A 57 -3.79 -4.46 -17.85
CA GLY A 57 -4.97 -5.27 -18.16
C GLY A 57 -4.79 -6.80 -18.11
N GLU A 58 -3.61 -7.32 -17.74
CA GLU A 58 -3.42 -8.78 -17.55
C GLU A 58 -3.86 -9.27 -16.16
N TRP A 59 -4.08 -8.36 -15.21
CA TRP A 59 -4.43 -8.68 -13.82
C TRP A 59 -5.48 -7.68 -13.31
N ASP A 60 -6.77 -8.03 -13.43
CA ASP A 60 -7.92 -7.15 -13.12
C ASP A 60 -8.03 -6.68 -11.64
N ASN A 61 -7.08 -7.03 -10.77
CA ASN A 61 -7.16 -6.77 -9.33
C ASN A 61 -5.92 -6.07 -8.73
N ASP A 62 -5.09 -5.41 -9.54
CA ASP A 62 -3.88 -4.72 -9.04
C ASP A 62 -4.22 -3.59 -8.04
N GLU A 63 -5.35 -2.91 -8.25
CA GLU A 63 -5.87 -1.91 -7.32
C GLU A 63 -6.20 -2.52 -5.94
N MET A 64 -6.71 -3.76 -5.91
CA MET A 64 -7.02 -4.46 -4.66
C MET A 64 -5.76 -4.77 -3.85
N GLN A 65 -4.63 -5.05 -4.50
CA GLN A 65 -3.36 -5.25 -3.79
C GLN A 65 -2.89 -3.94 -3.13
N VAL A 66 -2.96 -2.83 -3.86
CA VAL A 66 -2.63 -1.50 -3.34
C VAL A 66 -3.52 -1.15 -2.14
N VAL A 67 -4.82 -1.42 -2.23
CA VAL A 67 -5.78 -1.18 -1.13
C VAL A 67 -5.51 -2.09 0.07
N ALA A 68 -5.21 -3.37 -0.15
CA ALA A 68 -4.86 -4.29 0.94
C ALA A 68 -3.57 -3.86 1.67
N GLN A 69 -2.57 -3.38 0.94
CA GLN A 69 -1.36 -2.78 1.52
C GLN A 69 -1.68 -1.53 2.32
N ALA A 70 -2.54 -0.65 1.80
CA ALA A 70 -3.01 0.54 2.50
C ALA A 70 -3.71 0.20 3.83
N LEU A 71 -4.62 -0.78 3.83
CA LEU A 71 -5.27 -1.24 5.06
C LEU A 71 -4.26 -1.73 6.11
N CYS A 72 -3.21 -2.45 5.68
CA CYS A 72 -2.14 -2.87 6.59
C CYS A 72 -1.34 -1.68 7.13
N LEU A 73 -0.94 -0.74 6.26
CA LEU A 73 -0.21 0.46 6.67
C LEU A 73 -1.00 1.30 7.67
N GLU A 74 -2.30 1.46 7.45
CA GLU A 74 -3.20 2.18 8.34
C GLU A 74 -3.22 1.59 9.75
N GLU A 75 -3.34 0.26 9.86
CA GLU A 75 -3.27 -0.41 11.16
C GLU A 75 -1.88 -0.32 11.80
N MET A 76 -0.82 -0.46 11.01
CA MET A 76 0.56 -0.45 11.50
C MET A 76 1.04 0.94 11.94
N THR A 77 0.47 2.01 11.38
CA THR A 77 0.96 3.38 11.56
C THR A 77 -0.04 4.33 12.19
N GLY A 78 -1.33 3.97 12.22
CA GLY A 78 -2.42 4.85 12.66
C GLY A 78 -2.74 5.99 11.71
N LYS A 79 -2.14 6.03 10.51
CA LYS A 79 -2.36 7.10 9.51
C LYS A 79 -3.18 6.61 8.33
N ILE A 80 -4.15 7.41 7.90
CA ILE A 80 -5.00 7.12 6.73
C ILE A 80 -4.16 7.19 5.45
N VAL A 81 -4.38 6.23 4.56
CA VAL A 81 -3.72 6.13 3.25
C VAL A 81 -4.75 6.37 2.15
N THR A 82 -4.76 7.56 1.55
CA THR A 82 -5.80 8.00 0.61
C THR A 82 -5.51 7.63 -0.85
N LYS A 83 -4.24 7.38 -1.18
CA LYS A 83 -3.80 6.97 -2.52
C LYS A 83 -2.65 5.99 -2.45
N GLY A 84 -2.52 5.20 -3.50
CA GLY A 84 -1.35 4.40 -3.79
C GLY A 84 -1.11 4.38 -5.29
N TYR A 85 -0.21 3.53 -5.75
CA TYR A 85 0.19 3.52 -7.14
C TYR A 85 0.53 2.13 -7.64
N ILE A 86 0.28 1.93 -8.93
CA ILE A 86 0.76 0.78 -9.69
C ILE A 86 1.86 1.30 -10.61
N TYR A 87 3.03 0.67 -10.59
CA TYR A 87 4.14 1.01 -11.47
C TYR A 87 4.35 -0.10 -12.51
N TYR A 88 4.15 0.24 -13.78
CA TYR A 88 4.34 -0.68 -14.90
C TYR A 88 5.80 -0.63 -15.38
N ALA A 89 6.57 -1.66 -15.07
CA ALA A 89 8.01 -1.69 -15.35
C ALA A 89 8.33 -1.66 -16.85
N GLN A 90 7.45 -2.18 -17.73
CA GLN A 90 7.69 -2.17 -19.18
C GLN A 90 7.55 -0.79 -19.80
N SER A 91 6.55 -0.01 -19.37
CA SER A 91 6.27 1.32 -19.91
C SER A 91 6.86 2.45 -19.08
N HIS A 92 7.43 2.13 -17.91
CA HIS A 92 7.90 3.10 -16.91
C HIS A 92 6.82 4.08 -16.46
N GLN A 93 5.54 3.68 -16.55
CA GLN A 93 4.41 4.51 -16.20
C GLN A 93 3.88 4.18 -14.80
N ARG A 94 3.45 5.23 -14.10
CA ARG A 94 2.80 5.13 -12.80
C ARG A 94 1.31 5.44 -12.96
N GLN A 95 0.45 4.52 -12.54
CA GLN A 95 -0.99 4.73 -12.47
C GLN A 95 -1.38 5.03 -11.02
N PRO A 96 -2.00 6.17 -10.73
CA PRO A 96 -2.55 6.44 -9.40
C PRO A 96 -3.75 5.54 -9.12
N VAL A 97 -3.86 5.09 -7.87
CA VAL A 97 -5.02 4.38 -7.34
C VAL A 97 -5.57 5.22 -6.18
N GLU A 98 -6.74 5.81 -6.39
CA GLU A 98 -7.46 6.52 -5.33
C GLU A 98 -8.17 5.50 -4.43
N ILE A 99 -7.84 5.51 -3.14
CA ILE A 99 -8.36 4.51 -2.19
C ILE A 99 -9.68 5.03 -1.61
N SER A 100 -10.68 5.05 -2.47
CA SER A 100 -12.03 5.51 -2.16
C SER A 100 -12.74 4.59 -1.15
N PRO A 101 -13.78 5.08 -0.44
CA PRO A 101 -14.58 4.24 0.44
C PRO A 101 -15.17 3.00 -0.24
N ILE A 102 -15.56 3.12 -1.52
CA ILE A 102 -16.11 2.01 -2.30
C ILE A 102 -15.04 0.95 -2.54
N LEU A 103 -13.85 1.36 -3.00
CA LEU A 103 -12.75 0.47 -3.30
C LEU A 103 -12.22 -0.24 -2.04
N ARG A 104 -12.18 0.49 -0.91
CA ARG A 104 -11.91 -0.08 0.42
C ARG A 104 -12.89 -1.18 0.78
N GLN A 105 -14.18 -0.90 0.65
CA GLN A 105 -15.20 -1.88 1.01
C GLN A 105 -15.14 -3.11 0.10
N GLN A 106 -14.84 -2.93 -1.19
CA GLN A 106 -14.63 -4.05 -2.11
C GLN A 106 -13.46 -4.95 -1.65
N ALA A 107 -12.31 -4.36 -1.30
CA ALA A 107 -11.18 -5.12 -0.79
C ALA A 107 -11.53 -5.88 0.51
N ILE A 108 -12.18 -5.21 1.46
CA ILE A 108 -12.63 -5.84 2.72
C ILE A 108 -13.57 -7.01 2.43
N ASN A 109 -14.55 -6.84 1.53
CA ASN A 109 -15.47 -7.92 1.16
C ASN A 109 -14.75 -9.12 0.53
N ILE A 110 -13.71 -8.88 -0.29
CA ILE A 110 -12.90 -9.95 -0.87
C ILE A 110 -12.13 -10.69 0.22
N ILE A 111 -11.50 -9.95 1.13
CA ILE A 111 -10.77 -10.49 2.28
C ILE A 111 -11.69 -11.37 3.13
N ASP A 112 -12.87 -10.85 3.49
CA ASP A 112 -13.85 -11.57 4.29
C ASP A 112 -14.34 -12.84 3.59
N ARG A 113 -14.54 -12.81 2.27
CA ARG A 113 -14.90 -14.02 1.51
C ARG A 113 -13.81 -15.08 1.62
N VAL A 114 -12.54 -14.71 1.44
CA VAL A 114 -11.43 -15.68 1.52
C VAL A 114 -11.32 -16.33 2.90
N PHE A 115 -11.56 -15.56 3.98
CA PHE A 115 -11.47 -16.08 5.34
C PHE A 115 -12.69 -16.87 5.82
N ASN A 116 -13.84 -16.72 5.16
CA ASN A 116 -15.07 -17.42 5.51
C ASN A 116 -15.42 -18.56 4.52
N LEU A 117 -14.48 -18.94 3.64
CA LEU A 117 -14.51 -20.19 2.86
C LEU A 117 -14.03 -21.37 3.70
#